data_AF-A0AAW4Q916-F1
#
_entry.id   AF-A0AAW4Q916-F1
#
_cell.length_a   1.000
_cell.length_b   1.000
_cell.length_c   1.000
_cell.angle_alpha   90.00
_cell.angle_beta   90.00
_cell.angle_gamma   90.00
#
_symmetry.space_group_name_H-M   'P 1'
#
loop_
_entity.id
_entity.type
_entity.pdbx_description
1 polymer ?
#
loop_
_entity_poly.entity_id
_entity_poly.type
_entity_poly.pdbx_seq_one_letter_code
_entity_poly.pdbx_strand_id
1 'polypeptide(L)'
;MLTEIERLDLRDQLFAKRFQTGHNEQVFELLAVLPGEADGADAVVHYSYAPPVWERSACDVDHYVYVSQLIGTTTYKDRAIASEHHDYLRDEWPIDWSVTAKQPARDFPTLVLREYADGSVKGVLMRQARSYTHVGFTADHAEPEEVEAGLKMLAALAPRQKYCGWFKDSDINAESLEAAISMTAESPGGQKFVVLYRDIEWLSGIWNNPEKDSLLAGSFNLTSVADFHGTRVSKAKRASRPGLVEVRKNMVIPGSYPALRAALNLLTDTVPWSKIKQDYEANGAVKSLCEWWNANAPQEMRFAAAFRAYRWNPGDMTFVAGDPEEPAMQANVAANLPSFALFEEVGKPAVLVWFLRGRAFNTEESGGTQIFSANGDEAYDLAQSLDETDEAYYSLVGLEELWVSARMAEMAQEASPEVGSVGPTAL
;
A
#
# COMPACT_ATOMS: atom_id res chain seq x y z
N MET A 1 -26.09 -34.09 1.49
CA MET A 1 -25.20 -33.09 0.85
C MET A 1 -25.98 -32.33 -0.20
N LEU A 2 -25.75 -31.02 -0.31
CA LEU A 2 -26.29 -30.20 -1.40
C LEU A 2 -25.58 -30.53 -2.72
N THR A 3 -26.31 -30.50 -3.82
CA THR A 3 -25.77 -30.55 -5.19
C THR A 3 -25.04 -29.25 -5.54
N GLU A 4 -24.28 -29.23 -6.64
CA GLU A 4 -23.59 -28.02 -7.09
C GLU A 4 -24.56 -26.86 -7.38
N ILE A 5 -25.69 -27.14 -8.05
CA ILE A 5 -26.71 -26.15 -8.36
C ILE A 5 -27.29 -25.55 -7.08
N GLU A 6 -27.62 -26.39 -6.10
CA GLU A 6 -28.15 -25.94 -4.81
C GLU A 6 -27.13 -25.09 -4.03
N ARG A 7 -25.84 -25.43 -4.10
CA ARG A 7 -24.78 -24.64 -3.46
C ARG A 7 -24.62 -23.26 -4.11
N LEU A 8 -24.65 -23.19 -5.45
CA LEU A 8 -24.57 -21.92 -6.17
C LEU A 8 -25.80 -21.04 -5.91
N ASP A 9 -26.99 -21.63 -5.85
CA ASP A 9 -28.22 -20.91 -5.50
C ASP A 9 -28.20 -20.40 -4.06
N LEU A 10 -27.77 -21.21 -3.09
CA LEU A 10 -27.57 -20.75 -1.70
C LEU A 10 -26.57 -19.60 -1.64
N ARG A 11 -25.42 -19.74 -2.32
CA ARG A 11 -24.40 -18.69 -2.42
C ARG A 11 -25.02 -17.39 -2.94
N ASP A 12 -25.76 -17.44 -4.03
CA ASP A 12 -26.30 -16.24 -4.67
C ASP A 12 -27.40 -15.58 -3.81
N GLN A 13 -28.26 -16.38 -3.15
CA GLN A 13 -29.25 -15.88 -2.19
C GLN A 13 -28.61 -15.16 -0.99
N LEU A 14 -27.50 -15.69 -0.47
CA LEU A 14 -26.74 -15.07 0.61
C LEU A 14 -25.96 -13.85 0.13
N PHE A 15 -25.32 -13.93 -1.04
CA PHE A 15 -24.50 -12.85 -1.58
C PHE A 15 -25.33 -11.61 -1.91
N ALA A 16 -26.60 -11.78 -2.25
CA ALA A 16 -27.55 -10.69 -2.47
C ALA A 16 -27.99 -9.96 -1.18
N LYS A 17 -27.67 -10.48 0.01
CA LYS A 17 -28.07 -9.87 1.29
C LYS A 17 -27.31 -8.56 1.53
N ARG A 18 -28.03 -7.60 2.14
CA ARG A 18 -27.54 -6.30 2.58
C ARG A 18 -27.72 -6.17 4.09
N PHE A 19 -26.93 -5.30 4.73
CA PHE A 19 -27.20 -4.93 6.12
C PHE A 19 -28.58 -4.26 6.25
N GLN A 20 -29.28 -4.49 7.35
CA GLN A 20 -30.65 -3.99 7.54
C GLN A 20 -30.71 -2.62 8.23
N THR A 21 -29.64 -2.22 8.90
CA THR A 21 -29.54 -1.05 9.77
C THR A 21 -28.92 0.14 9.03
N GLY A 22 -29.75 0.97 8.38
CA GLY A 22 -29.32 2.28 7.86
C GLY A 22 -28.30 2.29 6.71
N HIS A 23 -27.76 1.13 6.35
CA HIS A 23 -26.70 0.96 5.36
C HIS A 23 -27.14 -0.04 4.29
N ASN A 24 -27.20 0.39 3.01
CA ASN A 24 -27.58 -0.47 1.88
C ASN A 24 -26.38 -1.24 1.30
N GLU A 25 -25.38 -1.51 2.13
CA GLU A 25 -24.10 -2.09 1.74
C GLU A 25 -24.20 -3.63 1.68
N GLN A 26 -23.39 -4.27 0.84
CA GLN A 26 -23.35 -5.73 0.79
C GLN A 26 -22.83 -6.31 2.09
N VAL A 27 -23.42 -7.41 2.52
CA VAL A 27 -22.91 -8.16 3.68
C VAL A 27 -21.53 -8.73 3.36
N PHE A 28 -21.45 -9.51 2.28
CA PHE A 28 -20.26 -10.26 1.95
C PHE A 28 -19.41 -9.56 0.89
N GLU A 29 -18.10 -9.63 1.08
CA GLU A 29 -17.11 -9.21 0.10
C GLU A 29 -16.76 -10.37 -0.83
N LEU A 30 -16.54 -11.55 -0.24
CA LEU A 30 -16.32 -12.83 -0.91
C LEU A 30 -17.21 -13.89 -0.25
N LEU A 31 -17.79 -14.77 -1.05
CA LEU A 31 -18.65 -15.86 -0.58
C LEU A 31 -18.54 -17.08 -1.49
N ALA A 32 -18.33 -18.24 -0.91
CA ALA A 32 -18.40 -19.52 -1.61
C ALA A 32 -19.17 -20.56 -0.78
N VAL A 33 -19.79 -21.52 -1.45
CA VAL A 33 -20.47 -22.64 -0.79
C VAL A 33 -19.88 -23.93 -1.31
N LEU A 34 -19.18 -24.65 -0.45
CA LEU A 34 -18.53 -25.90 -0.77
C LEU A 34 -19.32 -27.11 -0.21
N PRO A 35 -19.11 -28.32 -0.75
CA PRO A 35 -19.66 -29.53 -0.15
C PRO A 35 -19.24 -29.65 1.32
N GLY A 36 -20.11 -30.18 2.17
CA GLY A 36 -19.74 -30.53 3.54
C GLY A 36 -18.66 -31.61 3.56
N GLU A 37 -17.65 -31.45 4.41
CA GLU A 37 -16.78 -32.57 4.77
C GLU A 37 -17.55 -33.57 5.64
N ALA A 38 -17.06 -34.81 5.76
CA ALA A 38 -17.81 -36.00 6.16
C ALA A 38 -18.54 -35.98 7.54
N ASP A 39 -18.49 -34.87 8.27
CA ASP A 39 -19.04 -34.65 9.62
C ASP A 39 -20.44 -33.98 9.61
N GLY A 40 -21.37 -34.52 8.83
CA GLY A 40 -22.82 -34.27 9.00
C GLY A 40 -23.37 -32.95 8.44
N ALA A 41 -22.53 -32.03 7.95
CA ALA A 41 -23.00 -30.86 7.21
C ALA A 41 -23.31 -31.22 5.74
N ASP A 42 -24.39 -30.64 5.22
CA ASP A 42 -24.75 -30.73 3.81
C ASP A 42 -23.89 -29.86 2.90
N ALA A 43 -23.39 -28.73 3.44
CA ALA A 43 -22.53 -27.75 2.79
C ALA A 43 -21.83 -26.87 3.84
N VAL A 44 -20.74 -26.21 3.42
CA VAL A 44 -20.04 -25.17 4.21
C VAL A 44 -20.07 -23.86 3.46
N VAL A 45 -20.53 -22.79 4.11
CA VAL A 45 -20.49 -21.41 3.61
C VAL A 45 -19.17 -20.78 4.04
N HIS A 46 -18.26 -20.59 3.11
CA HIS A 46 -17.03 -19.83 3.32
C HIS A 46 -17.31 -18.36 2.99
N TYR A 47 -16.98 -17.45 3.88
CA TYR A 47 -17.30 -16.04 3.70
C TYR A 47 -16.22 -15.10 4.22
N SER A 48 -16.20 -13.91 3.63
CA SER A 48 -15.42 -12.78 4.12
C SER A 48 -16.26 -11.50 4.11
N TYR A 49 -16.14 -10.71 5.17
CA TYR A 49 -16.81 -9.41 5.27
C TYR A 49 -15.89 -8.29 4.78
N ALA A 50 -16.49 -7.17 4.38
CA ALA A 50 -15.77 -5.90 4.29
C ALA A 50 -15.59 -5.35 5.74
N PRO A 51 -14.39 -5.35 6.33
CA PRO A 51 -14.25 -5.10 7.77
C PRO A 51 -14.79 -3.74 8.24
N PRO A 52 -14.51 -2.61 7.55
CA PRO A 52 -15.08 -1.32 7.96
C PRO A 52 -16.60 -1.27 7.90
N VAL A 53 -17.22 -2.04 7.00
CA VAL A 53 -18.68 -2.10 6.85
C VAL A 53 -19.28 -2.93 7.98
N TRP A 54 -18.68 -4.08 8.27
CA TRP A 54 -19.11 -4.97 9.34
C TRP A 54 -18.99 -4.29 10.71
N GLU A 55 -17.84 -3.69 10.99
CA GLU A 55 -17.57 -2.98 12.25
C GLU A 55 -18.58 -1.84 12.49
N ARG A 56 -19.00 -1.14 11.43
CA ARG A 56 -20.03 -0.09 11.53
C ARG A 56 -21.45 -0.62 11.66
N SER A 57 -21.78 -1.73 10.99
CA SER A 57 -23.17 -2.15 10.77
C SER A 57 -23.67 -3.25 11.71
N ALA A 58 -22.77 -4.07 12.26
CA ALA A 58 -23.12 -5.31 12.96
C ALA A 58 -22.33 -5.54 14.27
N CYS A 59 -21.71 -4.50 14.82
CA CYS A 59 -20.73 -4.52 15.92
C CYS A 59 -21.12 -5.35 17.17
N ASP A 60 -22.40 -5.68 17.35
CA ASP A 60 -22.92 -6.36 18.54
C ASP A 60 -23.23 -7.86 18.35
N VAL A 61 -23.05 -8.43 17.14
CA VAL A 61 -23.41 -9.83 16.85
C VAL A 61 -22.18 -10.65 16.45
N ASP A 62 -22.04 -11.86 17.00
CA ASP A 62 -21.02 -12.81 16.56
C ASP A 62 -21.20 -13.19 15.08
N HIS A 63 -20.08 -13.28 14.34
CA HIS A 63 -20.09 -13.50 12.90
C HIS A 63 -20.83 -14.79 12.52
N TYR A 64 -20.61 -15.87 13.26
CA TYR A 64 -21.21 -17.17 12.99
C TYR A 64 -22.71 -17.14 13.26
N VAL A 65 -23.12 -16.47 14.34
CA VAL A 65 -24.53 -16.29 14.68
C VAL A 65 -25.25 -15.51 13.57
N TYR A 66 -24.66 -14.41 13.08
CA TYR A 66 -25.25 -13.61 12.02
C TYR A 66 -25.38 -14.37 10.70
N VAL A 67 -24.33 -15.07 10.25
CA VAL A 67 -24.42 -15.89 9.02
C VAL A 67 -25.43 -17.02 9.17
N SER A 68 -25.48 -17.67 10.34
CA SER A 68 -26.47 -18.73 10.62
C SER A 68 -27.91 -18.20 10.53
N GLN A 69 -28.17 -16.99 11.04
CA GLN A 69 -29.46 -16.33 10.89
C GLN A 69 -29.76 -16.00 9.42
N LEU A 70 -28.79 -15.50 8.66
CA LEU A 70 -28.96 -15.24 7.23
C LEU A 70 -29.29 -16.52 6.46
N ILE A 71 -28.61 -17.64 6.73
CA ILE A 71 -28.92 -18.96 6.17
C ILE A 71 -30.38 -19.34 6.50
N GLY A 72 -30.83 -19.09 7.73
CA GLY A 72 -32.22 -19.31 8.14
C GLY A 72 -33.26 -18.50 7.37
N THR A 73 -32.85 -17.46 6.63
CA THR A 73 -33.73 -16.69 5.72
C THR A 73 -33.71 -17.17 4.27
N THR A 74 -32.96 -18.22 3.96
CA THR A 74 -32.86 -18.80 2.61
C THR A 74 -33.83 -19.97 2.44
N THR A 75 -33.95 -20.45 1.21
CA THR A 75 -34.69 -21.70 0.89
C THR A 75 -34.08 -22.95 1.52
N TYR A 76 -32.84 -22.87 2.05
CA TYR A 76 -32.10 -23.98 2.66
C TYR A 76 -32.09 -23.96 4.19
N LYS A 77 -32.97 -23.18 4.83
CA LYS A 77 -33.05 -23.00 6.30
C LYS A 77 -33.16 -24.30 7.12
N ASP A 78 -33.68 -25.37 6.52
CA ASP A 78 -33.89 -26.67 7.19
C ASP A 78 -32.73 -27.66 6.92
N ARG A 79 -31.65 -27.20 6.28
CA ARG A 79 -30.46 -28.00 5.94
C ARG A 79 -29.35 -27.77 6.96
N ALA A 80 -28.53 -28.80 7.18
CA ALA A 80 -27.35 -28.68 8.05
C ALA A 80 -26.24 -27.94 7.30
N ILE A 81 -26.16 -26.61 7.46
CA ILE A 81 -25.16 -25.79 6.79
C ILE A 81 -24.19 -25.24 7.83
N ALA A 82 -22.91 -25.56 7.66
CA ALA A 82 -21.84 -24.97 8.45
C ALA A 82 -21.37 -23.65 7.80
N SER A 83 -20.65 -22.83 8.55
CA SER A 83 -20.05 -21.61 8.03
C SER A 83 -18.64 -21.39 8.56
N GLU A 84 -17.78 -20.81 7.74
CA GLU A 84 -16.37 -20.54 8.06
C GLU A 84 -16.00 -19.13 7.59
N HIS A 85 -15.51 -18.33 8.54
CA HIS A 85 -15.05 -16.98 8.27
C HIS A 85 -13.57 -16.96 7.86
N HIS A 86 -13.28 -16.28 6.77
CA HIS A 86 -11.91 -16.03 6.30
C HIS A 86 -11.64 -14.54 6.38
N ASP A 87 -10.68 -14.14 7.21
CA ASP A 87 -10.15 -12.77 7.18
C ASP A 87 -9.23 -12.63 5.96
N TYR A 88 -9.80 -12.25 4.82
CA TYR A 88 -9.05 -12.23 3.56
C TYR A 88 -7.94 -11.16 3.54
N LEU A 89 -8.01 -10.14 4.40
CA LEU A 89 -6.98 -9.12 4.51
C LEU A 89 -5.72 -9.69 5.19
N ARG A 90 -5.91 -10.63 6.11
CA ARG A 90 -4.83 -11.27 6.86
C ARG A 90 -4.38 -12.61 6.27
N ASP A 91 -5.33 -13.50 6.00
CA ASP A 91 -5.08 -14.93 5.76
C ASP A 91 -5.28 -15.36 4.29
N GLU A 92 -5.48 -14.37 3.39
CA GLU A 92 -5.83 -14.54 1.98
C GLU A 92 -7.14 -15.32 1.75
N TRP A 93 -7.69 -15.30 0.52
CA TRP A 93 -8.86 -16.12 0.17
C TRP A 93 -8.42 -17.53 -0.26
N PRO A 94 -8.94 -18.62 0.36
CA PRO A 94 -8.47 -19.97 0.08
C PRO A 94 -9.29 -20.71 -0.98
N ILE A 95 -10.45 -20.18 -1.39
CA ILE A 95 -11.39 -20.91 -2.26
C ILE A 95 -11.21 -20.51 -3.73
N ASP A 96 -11.42 -21.48 -4.63
CA ASP A 96 -11.35 -21.27 -6.07
C ASP A 96 -12.21 -20.10 -6.56
N TRP A 97 -11.62 -19.28 -7.42
CA TRP A 97 -12.25 -18.06 -7.93
C TRP A 97 -13.49 -18.33 -8.79
N SER A 98 -13.62 -19.52 -9.39
CA SER A 98 -14.77 -19.92 -10.21
C SER A 98 -16.05 -20.11 -9.44
N VAL A 99 -15.95 -20.53 -8.16
CA VAL A 99 -17.11 -20.82 -7.31
C VAL A 99 -17.39 -19.70 -6.31
N THR A 100 -16.51 -18.69 -6.27
CA THR A 100 -16.61 -17.54 -5.38
C THR A 100 -17.48 -16.44 -5.99
N ALA A 101 -18.56 -16.06 -5.30
CA ALA A 101 -19.26 -14.82 -5.51
C ALA A 101 -18.46 -13.68 -4.87
N LYS A 102 -18.35 -12.55 -5.57
CA LYS A 102 -17.36 -11.51 -5.29
C LYS A 102 -17.90 -10.15 -5.67
N GLN A 103 -17.56 -9.13 -4.89
CA GLN A 103 -17.92 -7.77 -5.23
C GLN A 103 -17.13 -7.31 -6.46
N PRO A 104 -17.67 -6.38 -7.27
CA PRO A 104 -16.95 -5.84 -8.44
C PRO A 104 -15.56 -5.28 -8.10
N ALA A 105 -15.42 -4.64 -6.94
CA ALA A 105 -14.14 -4.11 -6.44
C ALA A 105 -13.12 -5.20 -6.08
N ARG A 106 -13.55 -6.46 -6.05
CA ARG A 106 -12.75 -7.65 -5.78
C ARG A 106 -12.71 -8.59 -6.99
N ASP A 107 -13.18 -8.17 -8.16
CA ASP A 107 -13.01 -8.87 -9.42
C ASP A 107 -12.39 -7.96 -10.49
N PHE A 108 -11.54 -7.05 -10.04
CA PHE A 108 -11.02 -5.99 -10.88
C PHE A 108 -10.00 -6.56 -11.88
N PRO A 109 -10.15 -6.29 -13.20
CA PRO A 109 -9.20 -6.76 -14.20
C PRO A 109 -7.88 -5.99 -14.09
N THR A 110 -6.78 -6.74 -13.98
CA THR A 110 -5.42 -6.23 -13.87
C THR A 110 -4.54 -6.85 -14.95
N LEU A 111 -4.08 -6.04 -15.89
CA LEU A 111 -3.11 -6.46 -16.90
C LEU A 111 -1.71 -6.38 -16.29
N VAL A 112 -0.96 -7.48 -16.32
CA VAL A 112 0.46 -7.52 -15.89
C VAL A 112 1.28 -7.87 -17.13
N LEU A 113 1.98 -6.87 -17.66
CA LEU A 113 2.53 -6.87 -19.01
C LEU A 113 4.00 -6.48 -19.04
N ARG A 114 4.68 -6.89 -20.10
CA ARG A 114 5.96 -6.32 -20.54
C ARG A 114 5.82 -5.80 -21.96
N GLU A 115 6.35 -4.62 -22.19
CA GLU A 115 6.55 -4.04 -23.52
C GLU A 115 7.92 -4.46 -24.10
N TYR A 116 7.93 -4.82 -25.37
CA TYR A 116 9.12 -5.19 -26.12
C TYR A 116 9.54 -4.08 -27.07
N ALA A 117 10.78 -4.16 -27.57
CA ALA A 117 11.36 -3.12 -28.43
C ALA A 117 10.60 -2.89 -29.76
N ASP A 118 9.80 -3.86 -30.21
CA ASP A 118 8.93 -3.74 -31.39
C ASP A 118 7.56 -3.09 -31.07
N GLY A 119 7.33 -2.68 -29.82
CA GLY A 119 6.06 -2.13 -29.33
C GLY A 119 5.04 -3.19 -28.91
N SER A 120 5.31 -4.47 -29.17
CA SER A 120 4.41 -5.55 -28.74
C SER A 120 4.39 -5.68 -27.22
N VAL A 121 3.28 -6.16 -26.68
CA VAL A 121 3.12 -6.43 -25.25
C VAL A 121 2.72 -7.87 -24.99
N LYS A 122 3.33 -8.48 -23.97
CA LYS A 122 2.99 -9.84 -23.53
C LYS A 122 2.87 -9.91 -22.02
N GLY A 123 2.03 -10.82 -21.54
CA GLY A 123 1.84 -11.03 -20.12
C GLY A 123 0.54 -11.75 -19.83
N VAL A 124 -0.15 -11.33 -18.78
CA VAL A 124 -1.36 -12.00 -18.30
C VAL A 124 -2.43 -11.00 -17.88
N LEU A 125 -3.69 -11.37 -18.08
CA LEU A 125 -4.83 -10.76 -17.40
C LEU A 125 -5.04 -11.50 -16.08
N MET A 126 -5.00 -10.75 -14.98
CA MET A 126 -5.30 -11.22 -13.64
C MET A 126 -6.61 -10.61 -13.14
N ARG A 127 -7.28 -11.28 -12.19
CA ARG A 127 -8.37 -10.73 -11.38
C ARG A 127 -7.88 -10.45 -9.98
N GLN A 128 -8.15 -9.25 -9.48
CA GLN A 128 -7.60 -8.75 -8.23
C GLN A 128 -8.55 -8.91 -7.05
N ALA A 129 -8.11 -9.70 -6.06
CA ALA A 129 -8.74 -9.82 -4.75
C ALA A 129 -8.15 -8.85 -3.70
N ARG A 130 -6.88 -8.45 -3.85
CA ARG A 130 -6.17 -7.57 -2.91
C ARG A 130 -5.45 -6.42 -3.62
N SER A 131 -5.61 -5.19 -3.13
CA SER A 131 -5.10 -3.94 -3.74
C SER A 131 -3.57 -3.90 -3.92
N TYR A 132 -2.79 -4.59 -3.07
CA TYR A 132 -1.33 -4.45 -3.01
C TYR A 132 -0.51 -5.58 -3.65
N THR A 133 -1.13 -6.59 -4.27
CA THR A 133 -0.41 -7.72 -4.89
C THR A 133 0.62 -7.27 -5.93
N HIS A 134 0.29 -6.22 -6.69
CA HIS A 134 1.19 -5.67 -7.72
C HIS A 134 2.46 -5.04 -7.12
N VAL A 135 2.36 -4.39 -5.96
CA VAL A 135 3.51 -3.77 -5.29
C VAL A 135 4.55 -4.83 -4.92
N GLY A 136 4.10 -5.93 -4.30
CA GLY A 136 4.97 -7.06 -3.97
C GLY A 136 5.59 -7.70 -5.22
N PHE A 137 4.77 -8.01 -6.24
CA PHE A 137 5.26 -8.61 -7.48
C PHE A 137 6.32 -7.76 -8.18
N THR A 138 6.10 -6.44 -8.28
CA THR A 138 7.05 -5.53 -8.94
C THR A 138 8.34 -5.34 -8.14
N ALA A 139 8.29 -5.46 -6.81
CA ALA A 139 9.49 -5.47 -5.97
C ALA A 139 10.31 -6.76 -6.15
N ASP A 140 9.64 -7.91 -6.29
CA ASP A 140 10.28 -9.22 -6.48
C ASP A 140 10.88 -9.38 -7.88
N HIS A 141 10.37 -8.65 -8.88
CA HIS A 141 10.76 -8.81 -10.29
C HIS A 141 11.22 -7.50 -10.94
N ALA A 142 12.32 -6.90 -10.50
CA ALA A 142 12.74 -5.57 -11.00
C ALA A 142 13.68 -5.62 -12.22
N GLU A 143 14.52 -6.65 -12.34
CA GLU A 143 15.45 -6.81 -13.46
C GLU A 143 14.76 -7.44 -14.68
N PRO A 144 15.18 -7.12 -15.92
CA PRO A 144 14.52 -7.62 -17.14
C PRO A 144 14.37 -9.15 -17.20
N GLU A 145 15.34 -9.91 -16.69
CA GLU A 145 15.30 -11.37 -16.62
C GLU A 145 14.35 -11.89 -15.52
N GLU A 146 14.23 -11.16 -14.41
CA GLU A 146 13.30 -11.49 -13.33
C GLU A 146 11.86 -11.22 -13.77
N VAL A 147 11.63 -10.14 -14.53
CA VAL A 147 10.35 -9.81 -15.16
C VAL A 147 9.92 -10.93 -16.10
N GLU A 148 10.81 -11.41 -16.98
CA GLU A 148 10.52 -12.56 -17.86
C GLU A 148 10.14 -13.79 -17.05
N ALA A 149 10.89 -14.10 -15.99
CA ALA A 149 10.64 -15.26 -15.15
C ALA A 149 9.28 -15.14 -14.42
N GLY A 150 8.99 -13.96 -13.87
CA GLY A 150 7.73 -13.66 -13.20
C GLY A 150 6.54 -13.77 -14.15
N LEU A 151 6.61 -13.17 -15.34
CA LEU A 151 5.54 -13.28 -16.34
C LEU A 151 5.35 -14.70 -16.85
N LYS A 152 6.43 -15.47 -17.04
CA LYS A 152 6.33 -16.90 -17.40
C LYS A 152 5.68 -17.73 -16.29
N MET A 153 6.00 -17.44 -15.03
CA MET A 153 5.36 -18.08 -13.88
C MET A 153 3.86 -17.77 -13.87
N LEU A 154 3.46 -16.51 -14.02
CA LEU A 154 2.05 -16.15 -14.07
C LEU A 154 1.35 -16.79 -15.28
N ALA A 155 1.99 -16.84 -16.45
CA ALA A 155 1.46 -17.49 -17.64
C ALA A 155 1.36 -19.02 -17.50
N ALA A 156 2.18 -19.66 -16.67
CA ALA A 156 2.11 -21.10 -16.42
C ALA A 156 0.93 -21.50 -15.52
N LEU A 157 0.29 -20.53 -14.84
CA LEU A 157 -0.91 -20.80 -14.06
C LEU A 157 -2.04 -21.28 -14.97
N ALA A 158 -2.85 -22.22 -14.48
CA ALA A 158 -4.12 -22.57 -15.10
C ALA A 158 -5.11 -21.39 -14.98
N PRO A 159 -6.11 -21.29 -15.87
CA PRO A 159 -7.17 -20.31 -15.71
C PRO A 159 -7.79 -20.42 -14.31
N ARG A 160 -7.94 -19.28 -13.65
CA ARG A 160 -8.45 -19.08 -12.28
C ARG A 160 -7.56 -19.62 -11.18
N GLN A 161 -6.37 -20.11 -11.50
CA GLN A 161 -5.38 -20.47 -10.49
C GLN A 161 -4.82 -19.21 -9.82
N LYS A 162 -4.62 -19.32 -8.51
CA LYS A 162 -4.19 -18.26 -7.62
C LYS A 162 -2.69 -17.99 -7.69
N TYR A 163 -2.32 -16.72 -7.56
CA TYR A 163 -1.00 -16.21 -7.21
C TYR A 163 -1.18 -15.07 -6.19
N CYS A 164 -0.90 -15.33 -4.91
CA CYS A 164 -1.19 -14.38 -3.83
C CYS A 164 -2.63 -13.84 -3.93
N GLY A 165 -2.83 -12.51 -3.94
CA GLY A 165 -4.14 -11.88 -4.13
C GLY A 165 -4.62 -11.76 -5.58
N TRP A 166 -4.01 -12.47 -6.53
CA TRP A 166 -4.39 -12.48 -7.94
C TRP A 166 -4.85 -13.87 -8.40
N PHE A 167 -5.74 -13.89 -9.38
CA PHE A 167 -6.20 -15.11 -10.05
C PHE A 167 -6.07 -14.95 -11.56
N LYS A 168 -5.44 -15.90 -12.24
CA LYS A 168 -5.24 -15.80 -13.69
C LYS A 168 -6.59 -15.83 -14.41
N ASP A 169 -6.79 -14.96 -15.37
CA ASP A 169 -7.92 -15.00 -16.30
C ASP A 169 -7.45 -15.60 -17.64
N SER A 170 -6.50 -14.95 -18.31
CA SER A 170 -6.03 -15.31 -19.64
C SER A 170 -4.60 -14.82 -19.90
N ASP A 171 -3.93 -15.44 -20.88
CA ASP A 171 -2.64 -14.96 -21.39
C ASP A 171 -2.85 -13.84 -22.41
N ILE A 172 -1.93 -12.88 -22.44
CA ILE A 172 -1.98 -11.72 -23.34
C ILE A 172 -0.76 -11.76 -24.28
N ASN A 173 -1.04 -11.61 -25.57
CA ASN A 173 -0.05 -11.38 -26.61
C ASN A 173 -0.67 -10.42 -27.64
N ALA A 174 -0.23 -9.17 -27.63
CA ALA A 174 -0.81 -8.11 -28.45
C ALA A 174 0.28 -7.29 -29.14
N GLU A 175 -0.06 -6.67 -30.27
CA GLU A 175 0.86 -5.82 -31.04
C GLU A 175 1.17 -4.47 -30.36
N SER A 176 0.37 -4.07 -29.37
CA SER A 176 0.51 -2.83 -28.62
C SER A 176 -0.24 -2.89 -27.29
N LEU A 177 0.05 -1.93 -26.40
CA LEU A 177 -0.67 -1.75 -25.15
C LEU A 177 -2.15 -1.44 -25.38
N GLU A 178 -2.44 -0.60 -26.37
CA GLU A 178 -3.81 -0.25 -26.77
C GLU A 178 -4.58 -1.49 -27.23
N ALA A 179 -3.97 -2.36 -28.04
CA ALA A 179 -4.59 -3.61 -28.47
C ALA A 179 -4.85 -4.57 -27.30
N ALA A 180 -3.92 -4.69 -26.35
CA ALA A 180 -4.11 -5.48 -25.13
C ALA A 180 -5.27 -4.94 -24.28
N ILE A 181 -5.36 -3.61 -24.14
CA ILE A 181 -6.48 -2.97 -23.46
C ILE A 181 -7.78 -3.22 -24.22
N SER A 182 -7.85 -3.07 -25.54
CA SER A 182 -9.10 -3.26 -26.28
C SER A 182 -9.61 -4.71 -26.26
N MET A 183 -8.72 -5.71 -26.23
CA MET A 183 -9.13 -7.12 -26.32
C MET A 183 -9.48 -7.81 -25.00
N THR A 184 -9.18 -7.17 -23.86
CA THR A 184 -9.39 -7.74 -22.52
C THR A 184 -10.72 -7.31 -21.90
N ALA A 185 -11.18 -7.99 -20.86
CA ALA A 185 -12.38 -7.59 -20.12
C ALA A 185 -12.13 -6.36 -19.24
N GLU A 186 -13.16 -5.53 -19.05
CA GLU A 186 -13.19 -4.39 -18.12
C GLU A 186 -14.07 -4.67 -16.89
N SER A 187 -13.90 -3.88 -15.83
CA SER A 187 -14.82 -3.89 -14.69
C SER A 187 -16.21 -3.41 -15.13
N PRO A 188 -17.27 -3.62 -14.32
CA PRO A 188 -18.59 -3.09 -14.62
C PRO A 188 -18.60 -1.56 -14.83
N GLY A 189 -17.74 -0.84 -14.11
CA GLY A 189 -17.54 0.61 -14.26
C GLY A 189 -16.70 1.02 -15.48
N GLY A 190 -16.26 0.07 -16.31
CA GLY A 190 -15.45 0.37 -17.50
C GLY A 190 -13.98 0.59 -17.22
N GLN A 191 -13.43 0.01 -16.14
CA GLN A 191 -12.06 0.27 -15.71
C GLN A 191 -11.16 -0.97 -15.77
N LYS A 192 -9.86 -0.75 -15.93
CA LYS A 192 -8.81 -1.78 -15.86
C LYS A 192 -7.58 -1.23 -15.17
N PHE A 193 -6.93 -2.05 -14.37
CA PHE A 193 -5.60 -1.73 -13.85
C PHE A 193 -4.55 -2.25 -14.82
N VAL A 194 -3.52 -1.46 -15.08
CA VAL A 194 -2.39 -1.85 -15.93
C VAL A 194 -1.12 -1.78 -15.09
N VAL A 195 -0.32 -2.83 -15.14
CA VAL A 195 1.03 -2.92 -14.57
C VAL A 195 1.94 -3.33 -15.73
N LEU A 196 2.75 -2.40 -16.22
CA LEU A 196 3.54 -2.53 -17.44
C LEU A 196 5.03 -2.39 -17.13
N TYR A 197 5.82 -3.39 -17.45
CA TYR A 197 7.27 -3.24 -17.53
C TYR A 197 7.64 -2.62 -18.87
N ARG A 198 8.19 -1.40 -18.84
CA ARG A 198 8.66 -0.67 -20.02
C ARG A 198 10.09 -0.20 -19.77
N ASP A 199 10.95 -0.41 -20.77
CA ASP A 199 12.37 -0.09 -20.74
C ASP A 199 13.12 -0.76 -19.58
N ILE A 200 13.13 -0.11 -18.41
CA ILE A 200 13.95 -0.47 -17.24
C ILE A 200 13.13 -0.51 -15.94
N GLU A 201 11.81 -0.40 -16.01
CA GLU A 201 10.96 -0.27 -14.82
C GLU A 201 9.51 -0.72 -14.99
N TRP A 202 8.86 -0.93 -13.84
CA TRP A 202 7.41 -1.12 -13.75
C TRP A 202 6.69 0.22 -13.63
N LEU A 203 5.71 0.39 -14.50
CA LEU A 203 4.74 1.47 -14.47
C LEU A 203 3.35 0.90 -14.14
N SER A 204 2.50 1.68 -13.47
CA SER A 204 1.11 1.32 -13.24
C SER A 204 0.14 2.46 -13.50
N GLY A 205 -1.12 2.13 -13.75
CA GLY A 205 -2.18 3.11 -13.97
C GLY A 205 -3.54 2.46 -14.12
N ILE A 206 -4.60 3.27 -13.95
CA ILE A 206 -5.97 2.86 -14.23
C ILE A 206 -6.35 3.38 -15.61
N TRP A 207 -6.69 2.45 -16.50
CA TRP A 207 -7.35 2.79 -17.76
C TRP A 207 -8.86 2.87 -17.52
N ASN A 208 -9.49 3.93 -18.04
CA ASN A 208 -10.93 4.16 -17.99
C ASN A 208 -11.50 4.15 -19.40
N ASN A 209 -12.60 3.43 -19.60
CA ASN A 209 -13.30 3.37 -20.86
C ASN A 209 -13.95 4.74 -21.15
N PRO A 210 -13.54 5.43 -22.23
CA PRO A 210 -14.01 6.77 -22.53
C PRO A 210 -15.51 6.81 -22.86
N GLU A 211 -16.12 5.69 -23.24
CA GLU A 211 -17.56 5.61 -23.52
C GLU A 211 -18.42 5.50 -22.26
N LYS A 212 -17.82 5.02 -21.15
CA LYS A 212 -18.52 4.80 -19.86
C LYS A 212 -18.23 5.86 -18.83
N ASP A 213 -17.07 6.48 -18.90
CA ASP A 213 -16.67 7.57 -18.00
C ASP A 213 -16.17 8.76 -18.83
N SER A 214 -17.10 9.68 -19.12
CA SER A 214 -16.79 10.89 -19.90
C SER A 214 -15.95 11.92 -19.14
N LEU A 215 -15.89 11.83 -17.80
CA LEU A 215 -15.12 12.76 -16.96
C LEU A 215 -13.62 12.41 -16.98
N LEU A 216 -13.30 11.12 -17.08
CA LEU A 216 -11.94 10.60 -17.18
C LEU A 216 -11.57 10.13 -18.60
N ALA A 217 -12.43 10.42 -19.59
CA ALA A 217 -12.22 10.04 -20.97
C ALA A 217 -10.91 10.63 -21.52
N GLY A 218 -9.94 9.75 -21.78
CA GLY A 218 -8.65 10.11 -22.39
C GLY A 218 -7.48 10.26 -21.43
N SER A 219 -7.66 10.15 -20.11
CA SER A 219 -6.53 10.14 -19.16
C SER A 219 -6.13 8.70 -18.83
N PHE A 220 -5.14 8.18 -19.55
CA PHE A 220 -4.43 6.97 -19.16
C PHE A 220 -2.96 7.31 -18.99
N ASN A 221 -2.57 7.60 -17.74
CA ASN A 221 -1.20 7.90 -17.38
C ASN A 221 -0.62 6.72 -16.60
N LEU A 222 0.57 6.32 -17.01
CA LEU A 222 1.35 5.31 -16.33
C LEU A 222 2.37 6.02 -15.43
N THR A 223 2.35 5.70 -14.14
CA THR A 223 3.26 6.22 -13.13
C THR A 223 4.22 5.14 -12.67
N SER A 224 5.44 5.51 -12.30
CA SER A 224 6.43 4.57 -11.81
C SER A 224 6.00 3.95 -10.48
N VAL A 225 5.91 2.62 -10.46
CA VAL A 225 5.54 1.86 -9.25
C VAL A 225 6.61 2.06 -8.17
N ALA A 226 7.88 2.05 -8.56
CA ALA A 226 9.00 2.18 -7.63
C ALA A 226 9.17 3.60 -7.08
N ASP A 227 8.76 4.63 -7.84
CA ASP A 227 8.79 6.00 -7.35
C ASP A 227 7.63 6.29 -6.41
N PHE A 228 6.46 5.70 -6.66
CA PHE A 228 5.31 5.90 -5.77
C PHE A 228 5.40 5.02 -4.50
N HIS A 229 5.63 3.72 -4.65
CA HIS A 229 5.61 2.76 -3.52
C HIS A 229 6.98 2.46 -2.91
N GLY A 230 8.07 3.04 -3.43
CA GLY A 230 9.42 2.76 -2.93
C GLY A 230 9.89 1.32 -3.16
N THR A 231 9.36 0.64 -4.19
CA THR A 231 9.78 -0.74 -4.52
C THR A 231 11.19 -0.79 -5.12
N ARG A 232 11.76 -1.99 -5.14
CA ARG A 232 13.07 -2.26 -5.73
C ARG A 232 13.12 -1.83 -7.20
N VAL A 233 14.24 -1.27 -7.63
CA VAL A 233 14.50 -0.94 -9.05
C VAL A 233 15.59 -1.80 -9.69
N SER A 234 15.53 -1.92 -11.02
CA SER A 234 16.61 -2.50 -11.82
C SER A 234 17.93 -1.77 -11.62
N LYS A 235 19.06 -2.45 -11.85
CA LYS A 235 20.39 -1.81 -11.87
C LYS A 235 20.45 -0.63 -12.85
N ALA A 236 19.81 -0.77 -14.01
CA ALA A 236 19.79 0.27 -15.03
C ALA A 236 19.06 1.53 -14.53
N LYS A 237 17.86 1.38 -13.93
CA LYS A 237 17.11 2.51 -13.35
C LYS A 237 17.88 3.13 -12.19
N ARG A 238 18.45 2.31 -11.30
CA ARG A 238 19.28 2.80 -10.19
C ARG A 238 20.44 3.67 -10.66
N ALA A 239 21.15 3.25 -11.71
CA ALA A 239 22.28 4.01 -12.26
C ALA A 239 21.86 5.35 -12.88
N SER A 240 20.61 5.47 -13.33
CA SER A 240 20.05 6.73 -13.85
C SER A 240 19.54 7.68 -12.76
N ARG A 241 19.29 7.18 -11.55
CA ARG A 241 18.69 7.96 -10.45
C ARG A 241 19.69 8.94 -9.85
N PRO A 242 19.26 10.17 -9.52
CA PRO A 242 20.10 11.16 -8.87
C PRO A 242 20.50 10.69 -7.45
N GLY A 243 21.74 10.96 -7.07
CA GLY A 243 22.22 10.78 -5.70
C GLY A 243 22.01 12.01 -4.84
N LEU A 244 22.57 11.98 -3.62
CA LEU A 244 22.39 13.02 -2.61
C LEU A 244 23.19 14.32 -2.85
N VAL A 245 23.90 14.47 -3.97
CA VAL A 245 24.77 15.64 -4.20
C VAL A 245 23.97 16.94 -4.23
N GLU A 246 22.87 16.99 -4.99
CA GLU A 246 22.03 18.19 -5.04
C GLU A 246 21.22 18.40 -3.76
N VAL A 247 20.76 17.32 -3.13
CA VAL A 247 20.07 17.37 -1.82
C VAL A 247 20.94 18.07 -0.78
N ARG A 248 22.22 17.71 -0.68
CA ARG A 248 23.18 18.34 0.24
C ARG A 248 23.46 19.81 -0.07
N LYS A 249 23.38 20.21 -1.35
CA LYS A 249 23.58 21.61 -1.74
C LYS A 249 22.38 22.48 -1.37
N ASN A 250 21.18 21.91 -1.44
CA ASN A 250 19.93 22.66 -1.29
C ASN A 250 19.32 22.56 0.11
N MET A 251 19.84 21.70 1.01
CA MET A 251 19.40 21.66 2.40
C MET A 251 19.60 23.04 3.05
N VAL A 252 18.62 23.47 3.86
CA VAL A 252 18.66 24.78 4.51
C VAL A 252 19.77 24.84 5.55
N ILE A 253 19.87 23.78 6.35
CA ILE A 253 20.95 23.55 7.31
C ILE A 253 21.33 22.05 7.31
N PRO A 254 22.59 21.71 7.60
CA PRO A 254 22.96 20.33 7.90
C PRO A 254 22.20 19.80 9.12
N GLY A 255 21.68 18.58 9.02
CA GLY A 255 21.01 17.90 10.11
C GLY A 255 21.99 17.45 11.21
N SER A 256 21.56 17.57 12.47
CA SER A 256 22.33 17.07 13.62
C SER A 256 21.84 15.68 14.02
N TYR A 257 22.61 14.64 13.71
CA TYR A 257 22.26 13.26 14.10
C TYR A 257 22.09 13.09 15.63
N PRO A 258 22.85 13.77 16.51
CA PRO A 258 22.55 13.82 17.94
C PRO A 258 21.17 14.41 18.27
N ALA A 259 20.69 15.41 17.54
CA ALA A 259 19.35 15.96 17.73
C ALA A 259 18.26 14.98 17.29
N LEU A 260 18.45 14.31 16.15
CA LEU A 260 17.57 13.21 15.72
C LEU A 260 17.53 12.09 16.78
N ARG A 261 18.69 11.69 17.30
CA ARG A 261 18.79 10.67 18.36
C ARG A 261 18.10 11.12 19.65
N ALA A 262 18.20 12.38 20.03
CA ALA A 262 17.50 12.93 21.19
C ALA A 262 15.98 12.82 21.02
N ALA A 263 15.45 13.16 19.84
CA ALA A 263 14.03 12.98 19.53
C ALA A 263 13.62 11.49 19.57
N LEU A 264 14.40 10.60 18.96
CA LEU A 264 14.14 9.15 18.97
C LEU A 264 14.17 8.55 20.39
N ASN A 265 15.02 9.04 21.29
CA ASN A 265 15.07 8.58 22.69
C ASN A 265 13.86 9.02 23.52
N LEU A 266 13.07 9.99 23.04
CA LEU A 266 11.83 10.42 23.67
C LEU A 266 10.63 9.57 23.23
N LEU A 267 10.79 8.71 22.23
CA LEU A 267 9.85 7.63 21.94
C LEU A 267 9.99 6.58 23.06
N THR A 268 9.29 6.77 24.17
CA THR A 268 9.21 5.72 25.21
C THR A 268 8.48 4.49 24.65
N ASP A 269 8.78 3.28 25.15
CA ASP A 269 8.19 1.98 24.72
C ASP A 269 6.65 1.87 24.88
N THR A 270 5.96 2.98 25.16
CA THR A 270 4.52 3.10 25.36
C THR A 270 3.99 4.27 24.54
N VAL A 271 3.67 4.03 23.27
CA VAL A 271 2.68 4.85 22.58
C VAL A 271 1.41 4.01 22.50
N PRO A 272 0.44 4.21 23.41
CA PRO A 272 -0.85 3.59 23.26
C PRO A 272 -1.51 4.18 22.01
N TRP A 273 -2.06 3.32 21.17
CA TRP A 273 -3.03 3.64 20.12
C TRP A 273 -4.33 4.22 20.73
N SER A 274 -4.23 5.31 21.48
CA SER A 274 -5.38 5.89 22.16
C SER A 274 -6.22 6.63 21.13
N LYS A 275 -7.46 6.17 20.95
CA LYS A 275 -8.50 6.71 20.05
C LYS A 275 -9.02 8.12 20.44
N ILE A 276 -8.22 8.93 21.14
CA ILE A 276 -8.58 10.28 21.58
C ILE A 276 -7.60 11.25 20.90
N LYS A 277 -8.10 12.28 20.22
CA LYS A 277 -7.31 13.38 19.61
C LYS A 277 -6.19 13.81 20.58
N GLN A 278 -4.97 13.31 20.36
CA GLN A 278 -3.80 13.75 21.10
C GLN A 278 -3.27 15.01 20.42
N ASP A 279 -2.74 15.94 21.21
CA ASP A 279 -2.00 17.07 20.68
C ASP A 279 -0.62 16.57 20.25
N TYR A 280 -0.49 16.12 19.00
CA TYR A 280 0.75 15.48 18.52
C TYR A 280 1.91 16.50 18.43
N GLU A 281 1.61 17.79 18.22
CA GLU A 281 2.61 18.87 18.26
C GLU A 281 3.25 19.01 19.65
N ALA A 282 2.51 18.66 20.71
CA ALA A 282 3.00 18.69 22.09
C ALA A 282 3.81 17.44 22.47
N ASN A 283 3.88 16.42 21.61
CA ASN A 283 4.66 15.21 21.86
C ASN A 283 6.16 15.57 22.01
N GLY A 284 6.81 15.03 23.04
CA GLY A 284 8.20 15.35 23.35
C GLY A 284 9.18 15.05 22.22
N ALA A 285 8.97 13.95 21.49
CA ALA A 285 9.82 13.57 20.36
C ALA A 285 9.68 14.53 19.18
N VAL A 286 8.44 14.85 18.80
CA VAL A 286 8.13 15.82 17.73
C VAL A 286 8.67 17.20 18.10
N LYS A 287 8.31 17.68 19.29
CA LYS A 287 8.73 18.98 19.81
C LYS A 287 10.24 19.11 19.87
N SER A 288 10.96 18.08 20.31
CA SER A 288 12.43 18.11 20.41
C SER A 288 13.10 18.40 19.06
N LEU A 289 12.63 17.78 17.98
CA LEU A 289 13.23 17.99 16.65
C LEU A 289 12.80 19.32 16.02
N CYS A 290 11.53 19.72 16.19
CA CYS A 290 11.03 21.03 15.77
C CYS A 290 11.73 22.18 16.49
N GLU A 291 11.97 22.07 17.81
CA GLU A 291 12.72 23.06 18.58
C GLU A 291 14.19 23.14 18.13
N TRP A 292 14.82 22.01 17.82
CA TRP A 292 16.15 22.00 17.22
C TRP A 292 16.15 22.77 15.89
N TRP A 293 15.19 22.53 15.00
CA TRP A 293 15.09 23.28 13.74
C TRP A 293 14.89 24.77 13.99
N ASN A 294 13.91 25.15 14.81
CA ASN A 294 13.58 26.55 15.10
C ASN A 294 14.74 27.30 15.79
N ALA A 295 15.62 26.61 16.48
CA ALA A 295 16.82 27.22 17.06
C ALA A 295 17.93 27.50 16.02
N ASN A 296 18.00 26.72 14.94
CA ASN A 296 19.15 26.70 14.03
C ASN A 296 18.86 27.23 12.61
N ALA A 297 17.62 27.12 12.12
CA ALA A 297 17.23 27.56 10.78
C ALA A 297 17.27 29.10 10.63
N PRO A 298 17.26 29.65 9.40
CA PRO A 298 17.05 31.07 9.14
C PRO A 298 15.73 31.57 9.74
N GLN A 299 15.68 32.85 10.14
CA GLN A 299 14.58 33.42 10.95
C GLN A 299 13.19 33.19 10.33
N GLU A 300 13.09 33.34 9.02
CA GLU A 300 11.88 33.18 8.22
C GLU A 300 11.34 31.74 8.19
N MET A 301 12.15 30.75 8.60
CA MET A 301 11.78 29.32 8.60
C MET A 301 11.59 28.74 10.01
N ARG A 302 11.67 29.55 11.08
CA ARG A 302 11.61 29.09 12.49
C ARG A 302 10.19 28.88 13.02
N PHE A 303 9.31 28.32 12.19
CA PHE A 303 7.90 28.10 12.52
C PHE A 303 7.52 26.62 12.44
N ALA A 304 8.49 25.71 12.56
CA ALA A 304 8.22 24.28 12.51
C ALA A 304 7.49 23.82 13.77
N ALA A 305 6.41 23.06 13.57
CA ALA A 305 5.72 22.33 14.64
C ALA A 305 5.39 20.87 14.25
N ALA A 306 5.54 20.54 12.97
CA ALA A 306 5.49 19.19 12.43
C ALA A 306 6.63 18.99 11.42
N PHE A 307 6.82 17.75 10.99
CA PHE A 307 7.75 17.38 9.92
C PHE A 307 7.38 16.05 9.26
N ARG A 308 7.87 15.84 8.03
CA ARG A 308 7.90 14.55 7.35
C ARG A 308 9.31 14.00 7.35
N ALA A 309 9.47 12.75 7.78
CA ALA A 309 10.77 12.08 7.85
C ALA A 309 10.90 11.04 6.74
N TYR A 310 12.05 11.04 6.06
CA TYR A 310 12.35 10.08 5.01
C TYR A 310 13.77 9.51 5.18
N ARG A 311 13.91 8.20 5.02
CA ARG A 311 15.19 7.47 5.11
C ARG A 311 15.75 7.21 3.73
N TRP A 312 17.01 7.57 3.49
CA TRP A 312 17.70 7.23 2.25
C TRP A 312 17.91 5.73 2.12
N ASN A 313 17.43 5.15 1.02
CA ASN A 313 17.72 3.79 0.61
C ASN A 313 18.77 3.81 -0.52
N PRO A 314 20.05 3.50 -0.24
CA PRO A 314 21.10 3.45 -1.26
C PRO A 314 20.90 2.31 -2.26
N GLY A 315 20.15 1.26 -1.87
CA GLY A 315 19.79 0.14 -2.72
C GLY A 315 18.87 0.54 -3.87
N ASP A 316 18.03 1.57 -3.69
CA ASP A 316 17.12 2.02 -4.75
C ASP A 316 17.35 3.48 -5.16
N MET A 317 18.27 4.19 -4.50
CA MET A 317 18.55 5.61 -4.76
C MET A 317 17.30 6.48 -4.60
N THR A 318 16.52 6.21 -3.54
CA THR A 318 15.29 6.94 -3.20
C THR A 318 15.22 7.17 -1.69
N PHE A 319 14.47 8.19 -1.29
CA PHE A 319 14.02 8.36 0.08
C PHE A 319 12.75 7.54 0.30
N VAL A 320 12.74 6.69 1.32
CA VAL A 320 11.58 5.93 1.79
C VAL A 320 10.91 6.74 2.88
N ALA A 321 9.61 7.03 2.75
CA ALA A 321 8.86 7.76 3.75
C ALA A 321 8.78 6.96 5.06
N GLY A 322 8.84 7.66 6.19
CA GLY A 322 8.56 7.06 7.49
C GLY A 322 7.06 6.88 7.76
N ASP A 323 6.22 7.60 7.01
CA ASP A 323 4.76 7.42 6.99
C ASP A 323 4.39 6.45 5.85
N PRO A 324 3.64 5.36 6.12
CA PRO A 324 3.21 4.42 5.08
C PRO A 324 2.22 5.01 4.06
N GLU A 325 1.57 6.13 4.36
CA GLU A 325 0.64 6.80 3.43
C GLU A 325 1.36 7.73 2.45
N GLU A 326 2.61 8.09 2.73
CA GLU A 326 3.43 8.99 1.91
C GLU A 326 4.21 8.21 0.84
N PRO A 327 4.28 8.72 -0.41
CA PRO A 327 5.07 8.09 -1.45
C PRO A 327 6.57 8.19 -1.17
N ALA A 328 7.33 7.29 -1.79
CA ALA A 328 8.77 7.42 -1.85
C ALA A 328 9.17 8.68 -2.64
N MET A 329 10.32 9.26 -2.31
CA MET A 329 10.76 10.53 -2.89
C MET A 329 12.14 10.40 -3.54
N GLN A 330 12.25 10.74 -4.83
CA GLN A 330 13.54 10.77 -5.51
C GLN A 330 14.41 11.94 -5.00
N ALA A 331 15.74 11.79 -5.09
CA ALA A 331 16.68 12.80 -4.59
C ALA A 331 16.55 14.17 -5.28
N ASN A 332 16.22 14.21 -6.58
CA ASN A 332 15.95 15.48 -7.28
C ASN A 332 14.66 16.16 -6.81
N VAL A 333 13.62 15.39 -6.44
CA VAL A 333 12.39 15.95 -5.85
C VAL A 333 12.70 16.50 -4.45
N ALA A 334 13.37 15.69 -3.62
CA ALA A 334 13.82 16.08 -2.29
C ALA A 334 14.68 17.35 -2.29
N ALA A 335 15.57 17.51 -3.28
CA ALA A 335 16.44 18.68 -3.40
C ALA A 335 15.67 19.99 -3.67
N ASN A 336 14.40 19.93 -4.04
CA ASN A 336 13.54 21.10 -4.27
C ASN A 336 12.56 21.36 -3.14
N LEU A 337 12.58 20.55 -2.07
CA LEU A 337 11.72 20.80 -0.92
C LEU A 337 12.10 22.13 -0.26
N PRO A 338 11.12 22.91 0.21
CA PRO A 338 11.39 24.01 1.11
C PRO A 338 11.73 23.49 2.51
N SER A 339 12.44 24.27 3.32
CA SER A 339 12.58 24.05 4.77
C SER A 339 12.96 22.61 5.20
N PHE A 340 13.94 21.99 4.54
CA PHE A 340 14.42 20.66 4.93
C PHE A 340 15.87 20.67 5.44
N ALA A 341 16.20 19.63 6.21
CA ALA A 341 17.57 19.28 6.61
C ALA A 341 17.89 17.83 6.26
N LEU A 342 19.16 17.56 5.93
CA LEU A 342 19.68 16.21 5.73
C LEU A 342 20.60 15.82 6.89
N PHE A 343 20.23 14.76 7.61
CA PHE A 343 20.94 14.22 8.77
C PHE A 343 21.84 13.07 8.31
N GLU A 344 23.16 13.28 8.40
CA GLU A 344 24.15 12.29 7.99
C GLU A 344 25.17 12.05 9.11
N GLU A 345 25.47 10.77 9.37
CA GLU A 345 26.55 10.32 10.25
C GLU A 345 27.19 9.08 9.64
N VAL A 346 28.52 8.94 9.74
CA VAL A 346 29.23 7.79 9.17
C VAL A 346 28.70 6.49 9.79
N GLY A 347 28.33 5.54 8.94
CA GLY A 347 27.78 4.25 9.38
C GLY A 347 26.30 4.27 9.75
N LYS A 348 25.61 5.41 9.57
CA LYS A 348 24.16 5.54 9.76
C LYS A 348 23.47 5.89 8.43
N PRO A 349 22.19 5.49 8.24
CA PRO A 349 21.44 5.91 7.06
C PRO A 349 21.25 7.43 7.05
N ALA A 350 21.32 8.05 5.87
CA ALA A 350 20.97 9.46 5.73
C ALA A 350 19.46 9.62 5.92
N VAL A 351 19.04 10.62 6.69
CA VAL A 351 17.63 10.93 6.96
C VAL A 351 17.33 12.34 6.50
N LEU A 352 16.34 12.52 5.63
CA LEU A 352 15.81 13.83 5.28
C LEU A 352 14.62 14.13 6.18
N VAL A 353 14.58 15.35 6.72
CA VAL A 353 13.43 15.85 7.47
C VAL A 353 12.95 17.13 6.82
N TRP A 354 11.70 17.11 6.33
CA TRP A 354 11.01 18.25 5.76
C TRP A 354 10.14 18.89 6.84
N PHE A 355 10.45 20.13 7.25
CA PHE A 355 9.77 20.79 8.36
C PHE A 355 8.54 21.57 7.88
N LEU A 356 7.45 21.41 8.62
CA LEU A 356 6.12 21.96 8.33
C LEU A 356 5.67 22.87 9.47
N ARG A 357 4.79 23.82 9.13
CA ARG A 357 4.08 24.60 10.14
C ARG A 357 3.05 23.74 10.85
N GLY A 358 2.69 24.18 12.05
CA GLY A 358 1.64 23.53 12.84
C GLY A 358 0.23 23.89 12.36
N ARG A 359 -0.75 23.18 12.93
CA ARG A 359 -2.19 23.31 12.66
C ARG A 359 -2.71 24.74 12.71
N ALA A 360 -2.11 25.61 13.53
CA ALA A 360 -2.49 27.01 13.67
C ALA A 360 -2.31 27.82 12.37
N PHE A 361 -1.56 27.30 11.40
CA PHE A 361 -1.33 27.91 10.09
C PHE A 361 -2.08 27.22 8.96
N ASN A 362 -2.70 26.06 9.20
CA ASN A 362 -3.47 25.37 8.18
C ASN A 362 -4.70 26.20 7.81
N THR A 363 -5.08 26.16 6.54
CA THR A 363 -6.25 26.89 6.02
C THR A 363 -7.18 25.96 5.28
N GLU A 364 -8.49 26.21 5.37
CA GLU A 364 -9.46 25.48 4.58
C GLU A 364 -9.45 26.01 3.15
N GLU A 365 -9.21 25.14 2.18
CA GLU A 365 -9.17 25.48 0.76
C GLU A 365 -9.81 24.37 -0.07
N SER A 366 -10.69 24.75 -1.01
CA SER A 366 -11.32 23.82 -1.97
C SER A 366 -12.03 22.60 -1.35
N GLY A 367 -12.54 22.71 -0.12
CA GLY A 367 -13.19 21.59 0.58
C GLY A 367 -12.22 20.62 1.26
N GLY A 368 -10.95 21.00 1.36
CA GLY A 368 -9.90 20.30 2.09
C GLY A 368 -9.07 21.25 2.95
N THR A 369 -7.92 20.78 3.43
CA THR A 369 -6.99 21.51 4.29
C THR A 369 -5.65 21.70 3.58
N GLN A 370 -5.23 22.95 3.42
CA GLN A 370 -3.92 23.32 2.91
C GLN A 370 -2.87 23.30 4.03
N ILE A 371 -1.76 22.59 3.80
CA ILE A 371 -0.60 22.49 4.68
C ILE A 371 0.52 23.41 4.19
N PHE A 372 1.31 23.95 5.11
CA PHE A 372 2.42 24.87 4.81
C PHE A 372 3.75 24.36 5.33
N SER A 373 4.80 24.57 4.54
CA SER A 373 6.19 24.35 4.94
C SER A 373 6.62 25.37 5.98
N ALA A 374 7.68 25.08 6.76
CA ALA A 374 8.10 25.95 7.87
C ALA A 374 8.43 27.39 7.43
N ASN A 375 8.89 27.61 6.19
CA ASN A 375 9.09 28.93 5.59
C ASN A 375 7.77 29.66 5.24
N GLY A 376 6.64 28.97 5.20
CA GLY A 376 5.32 29.49 4.85
C GLY A 376 4.87 29.23 3.42
N ASP A 377 5.67 28.54 2.61
CA ASP A 377 5.24 28.12 1.27
C ASP A 377 4.22 26.98 1.38
N GLU A 378 3.27 26.94 0.43
CA GLU A 378 2.31 25.84 0.30
C GLU A 378 3.05 24.51 0.12
N ALA A 379 2.68 23.51 0.92
CA ALA A 379 3.25 22.17 0.87
C ALA A 379 2.38 21.23 0.02
N TYR A 380 1.15 20.96 0.49
CA TYR A 380 0.16 20.09 -0.17
C TYR A 380 -1.23 20.34 0.44
N ASP A 381 -2.26 19.93 -0.30
CA ASP A 381 -3.65 19.93 0.13
C ASP A 381 -4.11 18.51 0.52
N LEU A 382 -4.95 18.42 1.55
CA LEU A 382 -5.56 17.19 2.02
C LEU A 382 -7.06 17.25 1.86
N ALA A 383 -7.69 16.18 1.38
CA ALA A 383 -9.14 16.05 1.31
C ALA A 383 -9.78 15.74 2.69
N GLN A 384 -9.36 16.46 3.73
CA GLN A 384 -9.81 16.35 5.12
C GLN A 384 -10.11 17.74 5.69
N SER A 385 -10.99 17.81 6.70
CA SER A 385 -11.30 19.07 7.37
C SER A 385 -10.18 19.52 8.32
N LEU A 386 -10.15 20.82 8.62
CA LEU A 386 -9.13 21.41 9.50
C LEU A 386 -9.08 20.77 10.88
N ASP A 387 -10.23 20.34 11.41
CA ASP A 387 -10.33 19.77 12.76
C ASP A 387 -9.92 18.29 12.83
N GLU A 388 -9.82 17.62 11.69
CA GLU A 388 -9.34 16.24 11.56
C GLU A 388 -7.85 16.18 11.19
N THR A 389 -7.29 17.28 10.68
CA THR A 389 -5.92 17.35 10.19
C THR A 389 -4.91 17.65 11.30
N ASP A 390 -4.01 16.71 11.59
CA ASP A 390 -2.86 16.91 12.48
C ASP A 390 -1.60 16.26 11.91
N GLU A 391 -0.79 17.04 11.19
CA GLU A 391 0.43 16.58 10.53
C GLU A 391 1.50 16.08 11.50
N ALA A 392 1.47 16.51 12.77
CA ALA A 392 2.41 16.04 13.77
C ALA A 392 2.18 14.57 14.15
N TYR A 393 0.99 14.02 13.87
CA TYR A 393 0.75 12.57 13.93
C TYR A 393 1.75 11.82 13.06
N TYR A 394 1.90 12.23 11.81
CA TYR A 394 2.78 11.57 10.86
C TYR A 394 4.27 11.85 11.12
N SER A 395 4.59 12.96 11.79
CA SER A 395 5.94 13.18 12.35
C SER A 395 6.31 12.09 13.36
N LEU A 396 5.36 11.72 14.22
CA LEU A 396 5.56 10.67 15.22
C LEU A 396 5.70 9.30 14.54
N VAL A 397 4.80 8.96 13.61
CA VAL A 397 4.88 7.72 12.81
C VAL A 397 6.23 7.60 12.11
N GLY A 398 6.70 8.69 11.49
CA GLY A 398 8.00 8.71 10.83
C GLY A 398 9.19 8.52 11.78
N LEU A 399 9.14 9.07 13.00
CA LEU A 399 10.17 8.82 14.02
C LEU A 399 10.12 7.37 14.52
N GLU A 400 8.94 6.79 14.71
CA GLU A 400 8.77 5.39 15.12
C GLU A 400 9.39 4.43 14.09
N GLU A 401 9.13 4.64 12.81
CA GLU A 401 9.71 3.83 11.73
C GLU A 401 11.24 3.92 11.68
N LEU A 402 11.79 5.13 11.87
CA LEU A 402 13.24 5.33 11.98
C LEU A 402 13.83 4.61 13.19
N TRP A 403 13.12 4.60 14.32
CA TRP A 403 13.55 3.94 15.55
C TRP A 403 13.56 2.42 15.42
N VAL A 404 12.48 1.83 14.88
CA VAL A 404 12.39 0.40 14.58
C VAL A 404 13.51 -0.02 13.62
N SER A 405 13.71 0.74 12.55
CA SER A 405 14.78 0.50 11.58
C SER A 405 16.18 0.53 12.21
N ALA A 406 16.44 1.49 13.10
CA ALA A 406 17.73 1.59 13.78
C ALA A 406 17.99 0.40 14.71
N ARG A 407 16.99 -0.04 15.48
CA ARG A 407 17.10 -1.21 16.37
C ARG A 407 17.31 -2.51 15.59
N MET A 408 16.58 -2.71 14.47
CA MET A 408 16.73 -3.89 13.63
C MET A 408 18.15 -3.99 13.02
N ALA A 409 18.75 -2.85 12.65
CA ALA A 409 20.13 -2.81 12.16
C ALA A 409 21.16 -3.14 13.26
N GLU A 410 20.94 -2.67 14.50
CA GLU A 410 21.80 -2.99 15.65
C GLU A 410 21.71 -4.47 16.03
N MET A 411 20.51 -5.05 16.07
CA MET A 411 20.31 -6.48 16.31
C MET A 411 20.93 -7.37 15.21
N ALA A 412 20.86 -6.96 13.94
CA ALA A 412 21.48 -7.70 12.84
C ALA A 412 23.01 -7.71 12.90
N GLN A 413 23.62 -6.63 13.41
CA GLN A 413 25.06 -6.55 13.67
C GLN A 413 25.47 -7.43 14.85
N GLU A 414 24.68 -7.46 15.92
CA GLU A 414 24.91 -8.34 17.08
C GLU A 414 24.76 -9.83 16.73
N ALA A 415 23.87 -10.16 15.79
CA ALA A 415 23.64 -11.54 15.32
C ALA A 415 24.70 -12.05 14.32
N SER A 416 25.58 -11.18 13.81
CA SER A 416 26.68 -11.54 12.91
C SER A 416 28.03 -11.40 13.63
N PRO A 417 28.41 -12.34 14.51
CA PRO A 417 29.74 -12.31 15.09
C PRO A 417 30.77 -12.48 13.97
N GLU A 418 31.76 -11.59 13.95
CA GLU A 418 32.90 -11.60 13.02
C GLU A 418 33.43 -13.03 12.82
N VAL A 419 33.47 -13.49 11.58
CA VAL A 419 34.31 -14.63 11.19
C VAL A 419 35.74 -14.18 11.43
N GLY A 420 36.28 -14.54 12.59
CA GLY A 420 37.60 -14.18 13.04
C GLY A 420 38.64 -14.45 11.96
N SER A 421 39.46 -13.43 11.69
CA SER A 421 40.69 -13.55 10.93
C SER A 421 41.59 -14.60 11.57
N VAL A 422 41.63 -15.80 11.01
CA VAL A 422 42.73 -16.73 11.26
C VAL A 422 43.93 -16.20 10.49
N GLY A 423 44.80 -15.49 11.21
CA GLY A 423 46.11 -15.09 10.69
C GLY A 423 46.94 -16.31 10.32
N PRO A 424 47.87 -16.18 9.34
CA PRO A 424 48.69 -17.29 8.91
C PRO A 424 49.65 -17.68 10.03
N THR A 425 49.52 -18.91 10.55
CA THR A 425 50.51 -19.49 11.44
C THR A 425 51.76 -19.78 10.62
N ALA A 426 52.86 -19.12 10.99
CA ALA A 426 54.19 -19.45 10.49
C ALA A 426 54.76 -20.63 11.29
N LEU A 427 55.46 -21.50 10.54
CA LEU A 427 56.20 -22.73 10.89
C LEU A 427 55.39 -24.02 11.00
#